data_AF-A0A9E5GC23-F1
#
_entry.id   AF-A0A9E5GC23-F1
#
_cell.length_a   1.000
_cell.length_b   1.000
_cell.length_c   1.000
_cell.angle_alpha   90.00
_cell.angle_beta   90.00
_cell.angle_gamma   90.00
#
_symmetry.space_group_name_H-M   'P 1'
#
loop_
_entity.id
_entity.type
_entity.pdbx_description
1 polymer ?
#
loop_
_entity_poly.entity_id
_entity_poly.type
_entity_poly.pdbx_seq_one_letter_code
_entity_poly.pdbx_strand_id
1 'polypeptide(L)'
;MENCFMLNGAWQWRAADENTLHEGNVPGSIMGDMLKLGLMDDPFWRTNEYTAKELSRKDYIYTKTFAATDKMMAAKEAVLVFEGIDTIAEISLNGEMLLRCNDMHRTNYVDVTNRLKRENVISVYFFSPLEFIEKADRVGDIRYASTGCQRGNGALRKAHYMFGWDWGPQLPDLGLWRSVYLRFCSTARIDDIRIRQHHNDGGVRLELETNIVKLSNAKTSVEYTIEAPDKTVLKATADENGCAVINVENPQLWYPNGYGAQPLYKVIANLISDGVTEDSTERVIGLRTITVCTDADEWGNQFAFVVNGQKIFAMGANYVPEDNLLGRLSEKRSERLVADCAKANFNCIRVWGGGYYPDDYFYDICDKYGIIIWQDLMFACNVYDLNDEFEENILAETADNVKRLRHHACLGLWCGNNEMEWGWATWARLDGHRPKYKADYIKIFEMLLPRQVKKYDDQTFYWLSSPSSGGSFDEPNDFNRGDNHYWEVWHSNKPFTEYRDFHFRFCSEFGFQSFPHKKTLDSFSMPQDRNIFSEVMESHQKNGLANTKIFSYISGYYKYPKDMDNIAYISQILQLGTNVLPGNIPVETEAIFEIEA
;
A
#
# COMPACT_ATOMS: atom_id res chain seq x y z
N MET A 1 -6.94 -24.26 -9.05
CA MET A 1 -5.76 -24.53 -9.89
C MET A 1 -5.16 -25.87 -9.48
N GLU A 2 -5.18 -26.89 -10.34
CA GLU A 2 -4.64 -28.24 -10.05
C GLU A 2 -3.10 -28.32 -10.01
N ASN A 3 -2.42 -27.18 -10.22
CA ASN A 3 -0.98 -27.05 -10.45
C ASN A 3 -0.29 -26.16 -9.38
N CYS A 4 -0.97 -25.91 -8.26
CA CYS A 4 -0.44 -25.20 -7.11
C CYS A 4 -0.56 -26.04 -5.84
N PHE A 5 0.49 -26.06 -5.02
CA PHE A 5 0.52 -26.68 -3.71
C PHE A 5 0.83 -25.63 -2.64
N MET A 6 -0.18 -25.30 -1.84
CA MET A 6 -0.08 -24.28 -0.81
C MET A 6 0.84 -24.72 0.32
N LEU A 7 1.75 -23.83 0.72
CA LEU A 7 2.63 -24.01 1.87
C LEU A 7 2.21 -23.12 3.05
N ASN A 8 1.08 -22.43 2.95
CA ASN A 8 0.47 -21.65 4.04
C ASN A 8 0.13 -22.52 5.28
N GLY A 9 -0.30 -21.88 6.36
CA GLY A 9 -0.64 -22.51 7.63
C GLY A 9 0.55 -22.58 8.58
N ALA A 10 0.65 -23.67 9.34
CA ALA A 10 1.68 -23.84 10.36
C ALA A 10 3.10 -23.93 9.77
N TRP A 11 4.02 -23.17 10.35
CA TRP A 11 5.47 -23.21 10.16
C TRP A 11 6.14 -23.23 11.52
N GLN A 12 7.36 -23.77 11.60
CA GLN A 12 8.18 -23.67 12.80
C GLN A 12 9.13 -22.47 12.64
N TRP A 13 9.30 -21.68 13.70
CA TRP A 13 10.27 -20.60 13.72
C TRP A 13 11.07 -20.57 15.02
N ARG A 14 12.24 -19.94 14.99
CA ARG A 14 13.06 -19.66 16.17
C ARG A 14 13.93 -18.43 15.95
N ALA A 15 14.36 -17.78 17.02
CA ALA A 15 15.48 -16.85 16.94
C ALA A 15 16.75 -17.61 16.54
N ALA A 16 17.60 -17.02 15.70
CA ALA A 16 18.75 -17.70 15.12
C ALA A 16 19.79 -18.12 16.18
N ASP A 17 19.89 -17.36 17.27
CA ASP A 17 20.76 -17.56 18.43
C ASP A 17 20.18 -18.50 19.50
N GLU A 18 18.94 -18.96 19.33
CA GLU A 18 18.24 -19.83 20.28
C GLU A 18 17.85 -21.17 19.64
N ASN A 19 17.66 -22.20 20.47
CA ASN A 19 17.25 -23.54 20.00
C ASN A 19 15.76 -23.83 20.20
N THR A 20 15.05 -22.94 20.89
CA THR A 20 13.62 -23.11 21.17
C THR A 20 12.83 -22.93 19.88
N LEU A 21 12.09 -23.97 19.48
CA LEU A 21 11.19 -23.91 18.33
C LEU A 21 9.81 -23.47 18.80
N HIS A 22 9.21 -22.59 18.01
CA HIS A 22 7.85 -22.11 18.16
C HIS A 22 7.06 -22.42 16.90
N GLU A 23 5.75 -22.62 17.04
CA GLU A 23 4.86 -22.73 15.89
C GLU A 23 4.25 -21.36 15.58
N GLY A 24 4.26 -20.99 14.30
CA GLY A 24 3.70 -19.75 13.78
C GLY A 24 2.88 -19.98 12.52
N ASN A 25 2.23 -18.94 12.02
CA ASN A 25 1.40 -19.03 10.83
C ASN A 25 2.00 -18.27 9.63
N VAL A 26 1.88 -18.85 8.44
CA VAL A 26 2.19 -18.19 7.17
C VAL A 26 0.90 -18.14 6.32
N PRO A 27 0.47 -16.97 5.82
CA PRO A 27 1.08 -15.64 6.03
C PRO A 27 1.08 -15.19 7.49
N GLY A 28 2.14 -14.47 7.89
CA GLY A 28 2.32 -13.95 9.24
C GLY A 28 3.71 -13.33 9.47
N SER A 29 4.02 -13.07 10.73
CA SER A 29 5.25 -12.38 11.14
C SER A 29 5.67 -12.78 12.55
N ILE A 30 6.93 -12.50 12.90
CA ILE A 30 7.51 -12.85 14.20
C ILE A 30 6.78 -12.15 15.34
N MET A 31 6.58 -10.83 15.29
CA MET A 31 5.87 -10.15 16.38
C MET A 31 4.41 -10.60 16.48
N GLY A 32 3.77 -10.88 15.33
CA GLY A 32 2.42 -11.43 15.28
C GLY A 32 2.30 -12.78 15.97
N ASP A 33 3.25 -13.68 15.74
CA ASP A 33 3.28 -15.01 16.36
C ASP A 33 3.68 -14.93 17.84
N MET A 34 4.68 -14.11 18.18
CA MET A 34 5.09 -13.89 19.58
C MET A 34 3.95 -13.35 20.44
N LEU A 35 3.17 -12.40 19.91
CA LEU A 35 2.03 -11.84 20.62
C LEU A 35 0.92 -12.88 20.85
N LYS A 36 0.63 -13.73 19.85
CA LYS A 36 -0.35 -14.82 19.98
C LYS A 36 0.09 -15.87 21.00
N LEU A 37 1.39 -16.15 21.08
CA LEU A 37 1.97 -17.12 22.00
C LEU A 37 2.23 -16.55 23.41
N GLY A 38 2.01 -15.25 23.64
CA GLY A 38 2.32 -14.59 24.91
C GLY A 38 3.82 -14.46 25.20
N LEU A 39 4.65 -14.47 24.14
CA LEU A 39 6.11 -14.28 24.22
C LEU A 39 6.51 -12.80 24.16
N MET A 40 5.59 -11.92 23.77
CA MET A 40 5.73 -10.48 23.75
C MET A 40 4.45 -9.86 24.32
N ASP A 41 4.59 -8.80 25.11
CA ASP A 41 3.44 -7.98 25.53
C ASP A 41 2.85 -7.22 24.34
N ASP A 42 1.60 -6.75 24.44
CA ASP A 42 1.00 -5.94 23.36
C ASP A 42 1.84 -4.68 23.14
N PRO A 43 2.40 -4.45 21.93
CA PRO A 43 3.31 -3.33 21.67
C PRO A 43 2.59 -1.98 21.72
N PHE A 44 1.26 -1.96 21.63
CA PHE A 44 0.45 -0.76 21.72
C PHE A 44 0.02 -0.43 23.15
N TRP A 45 0.37 -1.26 24.14
CA TRP A 45 0.07 -0.97 25.54
C TRP A 45 1.16 -0.08 26.16
N ARG A 46 0.77 1.10 26.65
CA ARG A 46 1.63 2.06 27.36
C ARG A 46 2.93 2.42 26.64
N THR A 47 4.06 1.82 27.00
CA THR A 47 5.38 2.10 26.42
C THR A 47 6.03 0.85 25.84
N ASN A 48 5.26 -0.21 25.65
CA ASN A 48 5.76 -1.53 25.25
C ASN A 48 6.40 -1.53 23.85
N GLU A 49 6.08 -0.57 22.99
CA GLU A 49 6.73 -0.35 21.70
C GLU A 49 8.26 -0.43 21.80
N TYR A 50 8.86 0.21 22.82
CA TYR A 50 10.32 0.28 22.94
C TYR A 50 10.93 -1.10 23.17
N THR A 51 10.28 -1.94 23.97
CA THR A 51 10.72 -3.33 24.22
C THR A 51 10.46 -4.20 23.00
N ALA A 52 9.28 -4.06 22.36
CA ALA A 52 8.90 -4.81 21.18
C ALA A 52 9.85 -4.54 20.01
N LYS A 53 10.25 -3.29 19.79
CA LYS A 53 11.20 -2.89 18.75
C LYS A 53 12.52 -3.68 18.82
N GLU A 54 13.03 -3.94 20.03
CA GLU A 54 14.31 -4.63 20.20
C GLU A 54 14.28 -6.09 19.72
N LEU A 55 13.10 -6.69 19.57
CA LEU A 55 12.96 -8.02 18.97
C LEU A 55 13.41 -8.01 17.50
N SER A 56 13.22 -6.91 16.78
CA SER A 56 13.68 -6.75 15.39
C SER A 56 15.20 -6.65 15.25
N ARG A 57 15.98 -6.63 16.34
CA ARG A 57 17.46 -6.74 16.28
C ARG A 57 17.96 -8.16 16.08
N LYS A 58 17.12 -9.16 16.37
CA LYS A 58 17.47 -10.56 16.20
C LYS A 58 17.24 -11.02 14.76
N ASP A 59 18.00 -12.04 14.40
CA ASP A 59 17.75 -12.83 13.20
C ASP A 59 16.83 -14.01 13.54
N TYR A 60 16.05 -14.46 12.56
CA TYR A 60 15.05 -15.52 12.77
C TYR A 60 15.07 -16.54 11.65
N ILE A 61 14.68 -17.78 11.96
CA ILE A 61 14.66 -18.87 10.98
C ILE A 61 13.28 -19.48 10.97
N TYR A 62 12.62 -19.46 9.81
CA TYR A 62 11.39 -20.19 9.53
C TYR A 62 11.74 -21.51 8.84
N THR A 63 11.03 -22.59 9.19
CA THR A 63 11.18 -23.91 8.59
C THR A 63 9.83 -24.59 8.39
N LYS A 64 9.72 -25.33 7.29
CA LYS A 64 8.57 -26.21 7.02
C LYS A 64 8.99 -27.45 6.26
N THR A 65 8.38 -28.55 6.62
CA THR A 65 8.50 -29.82 5.87
C THR A 65 7.26 -30.01 5.00
N PHE A 66 7.45 -30.50 3.78
CA PHE A 66 6.35 -30.89 2.90
C PHE A 66 6.72 -32.09 2.02
N ALA A 67 5.73 -32.92 1.71
CA ALA A 67 5.89 -34.06 0.83
C ALA A 67 5.56 -33.68 -0.62
N ALA A 68 6.48 -33.94 -1.56
CA ALA A 68 6.20 -33.73 -2.97
C ALA A 68 5.48 -34.95 -3.57
N THR A 69 4.39 -34.69 -4.30
CA THR A 69 3.67 -35.73 -5.05
C THR A 69 4.45 -36.17 -6.28
N ASP A 70 4.11 -37.33 -6.85
CA ASP A 70 4.74 -37.81 -8.08
C ASP A 70 4.53 -36.82 -9.25
N LYS A 71 3.37 -36.14 -9.29
CA LYS A 71 3.06 -35.08 -10.28
C LYS A 71 4.02 -33.89 -10.15
N MET A 72 4.33 -33.47 -8.92
CA MET A 72 5.27 -32.36 -8.68
C MET A 72 6.70 -32.72 -9.06
N MET A 73 7.14 -33.92 -8.69
CA MET A 73 8.51 -34.38 -8.99
C MET A 73 8.71 -34.66 -10.49
N ALA A 74 7.65 -35.05 -11.21
CA ALA A 74 7.67 -35.27 -12.65
C ALA A 74 7.40 -33.99 -13.47
N ALA A 75 7.15 -32.84 -12.84
CA ALA A 75 6.87 -31.59 -13.53
C ALA A 75 8.11 -31.10 -14.29
N LYS A 76 7.91 -30.51 -15.48
CA LYS A 76 9.02 -29.91 -16.26
C LYS A 76 9.50 -28.59 -15.69
N GLU A 77 8.62 -27.89 -14.98
CA GLU A 77 8.93 -26.68 -14.22
C GLU A 77 8.29 -26.81 -12.84
N ALA A 78 9.05 -26.50 -11.81
CA ALA A 78 8.56 -26.37 -10.44
C ALA A 78 9.19 -25.11 -9.81
N VAL A 79 8.35 -24.19 -9.33
CA VAL A 79 8.75 -22.87 -8.81
C VAL A 79 8.11 -22.65 -7.45
N LEU A 80 8.93 -22.40 -6.43
CA LEU A 80 8.43 -21.86 -5.17
C LEU A 80 8.13 -20.37 -5.36
N VAL A 81 6.91 -19.98 -5.03
CA VAL A 81 6.44 -18.61 -5.12
C VAL A 81 6.24 -18.07 -3.72
N PHE A 82 6.87 -16.94 -3.43
CA PHE A 82 6.71 -16.17 -2.22
C PHE A 82 6.11 -14.81 -2.60
N GLU A 83 4.84 -14.61 -2.30
CA GLU A 83 4.11 -13.38 -2.66
C GLU A 83 4.56 -12.14 -1.86
N GLY A 84 5.33 -12.34 -0.80
CA GLY A 84 5.81 -11.27 0.07
C GLY A 84 6.69 -11.81 1.19
N ILE A 85 7.93 -11.33 1.24
CA ILE A 85 8.94 -11.67 2.23
C ILE A 85 9.36 -10.36 2.90
N ASP A 86 9.18 -10.24 4.21
CA ASP A 86 9.55 -9.05 4.97
C ASP A 86 10.81 -9.32 5.81
N THR A 87 12.00 -8.87 5.46
CA THR A 87 12.38 -8.29 4.15
C THR A 87 13.67 -8.94 3.66
N ILE A 88 14.72 -8.89 4.48
CA ILE A 88 16.04 -9.40 4.12
C ILE A 88 16.09 -10.88 4.45
N ALA A 89 16.10 -11.73 3.43
CA ALA A 89 16.03 -13.17 3.65
C ALA A 89 16.90 -14.00 2.71
N GLU A 90 17.36 -15.13 3.23
CA GLU A 90 17.96 -16.24 2.48
C GLU A 90 17.04 -17.45 2.50
N ILE A 91 16.69 -17.95 1.31
CA ILE A 91 15.78 -19.06 1.11
C ILE A 91 16.60 -20.29 0.75
N SER A 92 16.36 -21.39 1.45
CA SER A 92 17.00 -22.68 1.21
C SER A 92 15.98 -23.81 1.08
N LEU A 93 16.27 -24.78 0.22
CA LEU A 93 15.53 -26.03 0.09
C LEU A 93 16.48 -27.20 0.30
N ASN A 94 16.14 -28.11 1.21
CA ASN A 94 16.92 -29.32 1.48
C ASN A 94 18.40 -29.05 1.84
N GLY A 95 18.68 -27.89 2.45
CA GLY A 95 20.01 -27.42 2.84
C GLY A 95 20.79 -26.67 1.75
N GLU A 96 20.25 -26.52 0.53
CA GLU A 96 20.84 -25.72 -0.54
C GLU A 96 20.25 -24.31 -0.53
N MET A 97 21.08 -23.27 -0.45
CA MET A 97 20.65 -21.88 -0.57
C MET A 97 20.32 -21.55 -2.03
N LEU A 98 19.13 -21.00 -2.26
CA LEU A 98 18.57 -20.78 -3.60
C LEU A 98 18.43 -19.32 -3.96
N LEU A 99 18.08 -18.46 -3.00
CA LEU A 99 17.81 -17.04 -3.25
C LEU A 99 18.17 -16.21 -2.02
N ARG A 100 18.72 -15.03 -2.26
CA ARG A 100 18.78 -13.92 -1.30
C ARG A 100 17.92 -12.77 -1.83
N CYS A 101 17.12 -12.16 -0.96
CA CYS A 101 16.23 -11.05 -1.29
C CYS A 101 16.20 -9.99 -0.17
N ASN A 102 15.75 -8.78 -0.50
CA ASN A 102 15.76 -7.61 0.39
C ASN A 102 14.66 -6.60 0.04
N ASP A 103 13.52 -7.07 -0.51
CA ASP A 103 12.41 -6.22 -0.91
C ASP A 103 11.06 -6.82 -0.46
N MET A 104 10.37 -6.09 0.41
CA MET A 104 9.10 -6.48 1.01
C MET A 104 7.96 -6.55 -0.02
N HIS A 105 8.07 -5.75 -1.08
CA HIS A 105 7.00 -5.49 -2.04
C HIS A 105 7.09 -6.34 -3.30
N ARG A 106 8.08 -7.24 -3.37
CA ARG A 106 8.32 -8.12 -4.51
C ARG A 106 7.69 -9.50 -4.32
N THR A 107 7.26 -10.09 -5.44
CA THR A 107 7.01 -11.53 -5.52
C THR A 107 8.29 -12.23 -5.94
N ASN A 108 8.74 -13.20 -5.13
CA ASN A 108 9.96 -13.96 -5.41
C ASN A 108 9.61 -15.33 -6.00
N TYR A 109 10.18 -15.63 -7.16
CA TYR A 109 10.03 -16.90 -7.88
C TYR A 109 11.35 -17.67 -7.81
N VAL A 110 11.35 -18.82 -7.15
CA VAL A 110 12.54 -19.65 -6.96
C VAL A 110 12.38 -20.97 -7.71
N ASP A 111 13.15 -21.16 -8.79
CA ASP A 111 13.14 -22.40 -9.56
C ASP A 111 13.73 -23.56 -8.74
N VAL A 112 12.90 -24.57 -8.50
CA VAL A 112 13.23 -25.81 -7.79
C VAL A 112 13.04 -27.05 -8.67
N THR A 113 12.96 -26.86 -9.99
CA THR A 113 12.88 -27.92 -10.97
C THR A 113 14.03 -28.90 -10.76
N ASN A 114 13.72 -30.20 -10.72
CA ASN A 114 14.67 -31.29 -10.44
C ASN A 114 15.35 -31.25 -9.05
N ARG A 115 14.98 -30.34 -8.14
CA ARG A 115 15.52 -30.26 -6.77
C ARG A 115 14.60 -30.87 -5.71
N LEU A 116 13.34 -31.13 -6.06
CA LEU A 116 12.34 -31.72 -5.19
C LEU A 116 12.68 -33.18 -4.84
N LYS A 117 12.58 -33.51 -3.57
CA LYS A 117 12.63 -34.88 -3.03
C LYS A 117 11.23 -35.32 -2.61
N ARG A 118 11.05 -36.59 -2.22
CA ARG A 118 9.76 -37.07 -1.70
C ARG A 118 9.33 -36.30 -0.45
N GLU A 119 10.30 -35.98 0.41
CA GLU A 119 10.14 -35.12 1.58
C GLU A 119 11.15 -33.98 1.46
N ASN A 120 10.67 -32.75 1.62
CA ASN A 120 11.45 -31.54 1.47
C ASN A 120 11.39 -30.70 2.72
N VAL A 121 12.50 -30.05 3.05
CA VAL A 121 12.57 -29.03 4.09
C VAL A 121 12.88 -27.70 3.43
N ILE A 122 11.98 -26.75 3.58
CA ILE A 122 12.20 -25.36 3.20
C ILE A 122 12.60 -24.57 4.45
N SER A 123 13.60 -23.71 4.31
CA SER A 123 14.09 -22.83 5.37
C SER A 123 14.21 -21.40 4.84
N VAL A 124 13.78 -20.43 5.64
CA VAL A 124 13.94 -19.01 5.34
C VAL A 124 14.64 -18.35 6.52
N TYR A 125 15.86 -17.88 6.31
CA TYR A 125 16.64 -17.14 7.30
C TYR A 125 16.39 -15.66 7.09
N PHE A 126 15.84 -14.97 8.08
CA PHE A 126 15.61 -13.54 8.07
C PHE A 126 16.70 -12.82 8.86
N PHE A 127 17.27 -11.79 8.24
CA PHE A 127 18.21 -10.88 8.89
C PHE A 127 17.48 -9.68 9.49
N SER A 128 18.01 -9.17 10.60
CA SER A 128 17.48 -8.00 11.30
C SER A 128 17.36 -6.77 10.38
N PRO A 129 16.15 -6.21 10.21
CA PRO A 129 15.97 -4.95 9.49
C PRO A 129 16.58 -3.76 10.26
N LEU A 130 16.59 -3.81 11.60
CA LEU A 130 17.17 -2.75 12.43
C LEU A 130 18.69 -2.66 12.27
N GLU A 131 19.39 -3.79 12.43
CA GLU A 131 20.85 -3.80 12.27
C GLU A 131 21.26 -3.39 10.85
N PHE A 132 20.46 -3.75 9.84
CA PHE A 132 20.68 -3.31 8.46
C PHE A 132 20.61 -1.79 8.31
N ILE A 133 19.52 -1.15 8.75
CA ILE A 133 19.35 0.30 8.57
C ILE A 133 20.33 1.11 9.43
N GLU A 134 20.64 0.63 10.64
CA GLU A 134 21.63 1.29 11.51
C GLU A 134 23.04 1.17 10.92
N LYS A 135 23.38 0.03 10.31
CA LYS A 135 24.63 -0.11 9.57
C LYS A 135 24.66 0.85 8.38
N ALA A 136 23.57 0.93 7.59
CA ALA A 136 23.47 1.85 6.46
C ALA A 136 23.64 3.31 6.91
N ASP A 137 23.03 3.71 8.02
CA ASP A 137 23.21 5.05 8.60
C ASP A 137 24.65 5.31 9.03
N ARG A 138 25.31 4.34 9.69
CA ARG A 138 26.71 4.48 10.14
C ARG A 138 27.70 4.63 9.00
N VAL A 139 27.54 3.85 7.92
CA VAL A 139 28.53 3.79 6.82
C VAL A 139 28.21 4.71 5.64
N GLY A 140 26.92 5.00 5.43
CA GLY A 140 26.47 5.90 4.38
C GLY A 140 26.72 7.37 4.73
N ASP A 141 26.32 8.27 3.84
CA ASP A 141 26.44 9.73 3.98
C ASP A 141 25.08 10.45 3.84
N ILE A 142 23.97 9.71 3.75
CA ILE A 142 22.61 10.24 3.88
C ILE A 142 22.36 10.48 5.38
N ARG A 143 22.07 11.74 5.75
CA ARG A 143 21.92 12.19 7.14
C ARG A 143 20.54 12.77 7.36
N TYR A 144 19.53 11.95 7.04
CA TYR A 144 18.14 12.37 7.04
C TYR A 144 17.23 11.21 7.42
N ALA A 145 16.14 11.55 8.12
CA ALA A 145 14.99 10.71 8.34
C ALA A 145 13.76 11.62 8.45
N SER A 146 12.62 11.13 7.99
CA SER A 146 11.34 11.79 8.26
C SER A 146 11.02 11.80 9.75
N THR A 147 10.12 12.71 10.13
CA THR A 147 9.71 12.86 11.53
C THR A 147 9.17 11.54 12.07
N GLY A 148 9.66 11.12 13.25
CA GLY A 148 9.30 9.84 13.88
C GLY A 148 10.02 8.60 13.32
N CYS A 149 10.57 8.68 12.11
CA CYS A 149 11.28 7.57 11.46
C CYS A 149 12.69 7.35 12.02
N GLN A 150 13.15 6.10 11.93
CA GLN A 150 14.55 5.74 12.18
C GLN A 150 15.45 6.09 10.98
N ARG A 151 16.66 6.58 11.27
CA ARG A 151 17.67 6.88 10.24
C ARG A 151 18.14 5.62 9.53
N GLY A 152 18.46 5.79 8.24
CA GLY A 152 18.86 4.68 7.37
C GLY A 152 17.69 3.87 6.79
N ASN A 153 16.43 4.16 7.17
CA ASN A 153 15.25 3.44 6.67
C ASN A 153 15.10 3.45 5.14
N GLY A 154 15.55 4.52 4.46
CA GLY A 154 15.52 4.62 3.00
C GLY A 154 16.44 3.63 2.28
N ALA A 155 17.39 3.01 2.97
CA ALA A 155 18.29 2.02 2.38
C ALA A 155 17.64 0.65 2.13
N LEU A 156 16.45 0.40 2.69
CA LEU A 156 15.75 -0.88 2.56
C LEU A 156 14.38 -0.68 1.91
N ARG A 157 14.06 -1.51 0.91
CA ARG A 157 12.71 -1.57 0.31
C ARG A 157 11.78 -2.36 1.24
N LYS A 158 11.26 -1.66 2.24
CA LYS A 158 10.32 -2.15 3.25
C LYS A 158 9.31 -1.04 3.52
N ALA A 159 8.10 -1.40 3.95
CA ALA A 159 7.08 -0.44 4.33
C ALA A 159 7.63 0.57 5.36
N HIS A 160 7.84 1.82 4.92
CA HIS A 160 8.66 2.78 5.65
C HIS A 160 8.06 3.17 7.01
N TYR A 161 6.74 3.17 7.14
CA TYR A 161 6.03 3.44 8.40
C TYR A 161 6.39 2.46 9.52
N MET A 162 6.86 1.24 9.21
CA MET A 162 7.30 0.27 10.22
C MET A 162 8.54 0.74 10.97
N PHE A 163 9.33 1.63 10.38
CA PHE A 163 10.45 2.28 11.06
C PHE A 163 10.02 3.51 11.86
N GLY A 164 8.72 3.67 12.12
CA GLY A 164 8.11 4.84 12.72
C GLY A 164 7.63 5.83 11.66
N TRP A 165 6.67 6.65 12.04
CA TRP A 165 6.25 7.84 11.32
C TRP A 165 5.73 8.87 12.34
N ASP A 166 5.41 10.09 11.93
CA ASP A 166 4.90 11.12 12.85
C ASP A 166 3.47 10.86 13.38
N TRP A 167 2.90 9.69 13.06
CA TRP A 167 1.66 9.14 13.60
C TRP A 167 1.76 7.66 14.04
N GLY A 168 2.90 6.99 13.80
CA GLY A 168 3.01 5.53 13.93
C GLY A 168 4.23 5.07 14.76
N PRO A 169 4.12 3.91 15.45
CA PRO A 169 5.21 3.37 16.26
C PRO A 169 6.34 2.76 15.40
N GLN A 170 7.50 2.58 16.02
CA GLN A 170 8.68 1.93 15.44
C GLN A 170 8.63 0.41 15.68
N LEU A 171 7.90 -0.30 14.81
CA LEU A 171 7.76 -1.77 14.86
C LEU A 171 8.19 -2.41 13.53
N PRO A 172 9.50 -2.49 13.24
CA PRO A 172 10.03 -3.08 12.02
C PRO A 172 10.03 -4.61 12.12
N ASP A 173 8.83 -5.20 12.12
CA ASP A 173 8.60 -6.64 12.14
C ASP A 173 9.22 -7.34 10.91
N LEU A 174 9.22 -8.67 10.90
CA LEU A 174 9.76 -9.49 9.83
C LEU A 174 9.03 -10.84 9.73
N GLY A 175 8.99 -11.42 8.54
CA GLY A 175 8.39 -12.73 8.30
C GLY A 175 7.86 -12.95 6.88
N LEU A 176 7.20 -14.08 6.69
CA LEU A 176 6.53 -14.43 5.44
C LEU A 176 5.12 -13.82 5.44
N TRP A 177 5.04 -12.53 5.12
CA TRP A 177 3.84 -11.73 5.32
C TRP A 177 2.74 -11.95 4.27
N ARG A 178 3.04 -12.65 3.17
CA ARG A 178 2.06 -13.13 2.16
C ARG A 178 2.25 -14.62 1.86
N SER A 179 1.43 -15.17 0.95
CA SER A 179 1.38 -16.63 0.74
C SER A 179 2.68 -17.20 0.20
N VAL A 180 2.88 -18.47 0.52
CA VAL A 180 3.94 -19.31 -0.04
C VAL A 180 3.31 -20.54 -0.66
N TYR A 181 3.69 -20.87 -1.89
CA TYR A 181 3.20 -22.06 -2.56
C TYR A 181 4.19 -22.57 -3.60
N LEU A 182 4.09 -23.87 -3.93
CA LEU A 182 4.80 -24.47 -5.06
C LEU A 182 3.88 -24.47 -6.27
N ARG A 183 4.27 -23.77 -7.33
CA ARG A 183 3.64 -23.87 -8.66
C ARG A 183 4.41 -24.88 -9.50
N PHE A 184 3.73 -25.79 -10.18
CA PHE A 184 4.39 -26.81 -11.00
C PHE A 184 3.59 -27.08 -12.28
N CYS A 185 4.27 -27.18 -13.41
CA CYS A 185 3.62 -27.44 -14.70
C CYS A 185 4.54 -28.20 -15.68
N SER A 186 3.92 -28.87 -16.66
CA SER A 186 4.64 -29.71 -17.63
C SER A 186 4.41 -29.32 -19.09
N THR A 187 3.37 -28.53 -19.36
CA THR A 187 2.92 -28.20 -20.71
C THR A 187 3.07 -26.71 -20.98
N ALA A 188 2.25 -25.89 -20.34
CA ALA A 188 2.30 -24.44 -20.42
C ALA A 188 1.59 -23.81 -19.22
N ARG A 189 1.86 -22.53 -18.95
CA ARG A 189 1.20 -21.74 -17.89
C ARG A 189 0.95 -20.30 -18.32
N ILE A 190 0.03 -19.65 -17.62
CA ILE A 190 -0.22 -18.21 -17.75
C ILE A 190 0.78 -17.48 -16.83
N ASP A 191 1.53 -16.55 -17.40
CA ASP A 191 2.43 -15.67 -16.63
C ASP A 191 1.73 -14.36 -16.24
N ASP A 192 0.95 -13.81 -17.17
CA ASP A 192 0.30 -12.52 -17.02
C ASP A 192 -0.91 -12.42 -17.95
N ILE A 193 -1.92 -11.65 -17.55
CA ILE A 193 -3.05 -11.25 -18.40
C ILE A 193 -3.18 -9.73 -18.38
N ARG A 194 -3.25 -9.11 -19.55
CA ARG A 194 -3.49 -7.68 -19.73
C ARG A 194 -4.79 -7.49 -20.49
N ILE A 195 -5.64 -6.62 -19.96
CA ILE A 195 -6.95 -6.29 -20.53
C ILE A 195 -6.94 -4.80 -20.83
N ARG A 196 -6.85 -4.42 -22.11
CA ARG A 196 -6.98 -3.02 -22.51
C ARG A 196 -8.39 -2.70 -22.96
N GLN A 197 -8.86 -1.52 -22.57
CA GLN A 197 -10.19 -1.03 -22.94
C GLN A 197 -10.08 0.11 -23.95
N HIS A 198 -10.77 -0.01 -25.08
CA HIS A 198 -10.90 1.05 -26.07
C HIS A 198 -12.39 1.43 -26.17
N HIS A 199 -12.72 2.61 -25.65
CA HIS A 199 -14.10 3.09 -25.55
C HIS A 199 -14.45 3.93 -26.78
N ASN A 200 -15.55 3.57 -27.46
CA ASN A 200 -16.07 4.25 -28.64
C ASN A 200 -17.58 4.54 -28.47
N ASP A 201 -18.18 5.32 -29.37
CA ASP A 201 -19.61 5.59 -29.35
C ASP A 201 -20.43 4.28 -29.47
N GLY A 202 -21.05 3.85 -28.36
CA GLY A 202 -21.96 2.71 -28.28
C GLY A 202 -21.34 1.35 -27.91
N GLY A 203 -20.02 1.28 -27.65
CA GLY A 203 -19.37 0.02 -27.31
C GLY A 203 -17.96 0.13 -26.71
N VAL A 204 -17.51 -0.92 -26.03
CA VAL A 204 -16.12 -1.05 -25.56
C VAL A 204 -15.45 -2.23 -26.26
N ARG A 205 -14.34 -1.97 -26.94
CA ARG A 205 -13.47 -3.00 -27.49
C ARG A 205 -12.43 -3.39 -26.44
N LEU A 206 -12.46 -4.64 -26.01
CA LEU A 206 -11.51 -5.24 -25.09
C LEU A 206 -10.42 -5.97 -25.88
N GLU A 207 -9.16 -5.60 -25.65
CA GLU A 207 -8.00 -6.36 -26.09
C GLU A 207 -7.49 -7.21 -24.93
N LEU A 208 -7.47 -8.52 -25.14
CA LEU A 208 -7.08 -9.52 -24.16
C LEU A 208 -5.73 -10.10 -24.58
N GLU A 209 -4.70 -9.84 -23.79
CA GLU A 209 -3.33 -10.31 -24.04
C GLU A 209 -2.88 -11.20 -22.90
N THR A 210 -2.72 -12.49 -23.16
CA THR A 210 -2.17 -13.46 -22.19
C THR A 210 -0.73 -13.78 -22.55
N ASN A 211 0.19 -13.56 -21.61
CA ASN A 211 1.56 -14.03 -21.72
C ASN A 211 1.62 -15.51 -21.33
N ILE A 212 1.97 -16.37 -22.29
CA ILE A 212 2.00 -17.83 -22.14
C ILE A 212 3.45 -18.31 -22.09
N VAL A 213 3.80 -19.05 -21.04
CA VAL A 213 5.08 -19.76 -20.95
C VAL A 213 4.88 -21.21 -21.38
N LYS A 214 5.51 -21.62 -22.49
CA LYS A 214 5.45 -23.01 -23.01
C LYS A 214 6.67 -23.82 -22.55
N LEU A 215 6.43 -25.03 -22.07
CA LEU A 215 7.43 -26.01 -21.61
C LEU A 215 7.45 -27.29 -22.47
N SER A 216 6.58 -27.35 -23.47
CA SER A 216 6.48 -28.44 -24.44
C SER A 216 6.18 -27.88 -25.83
N ASN A 217 6.23 -28.75 -26.84
CA ASN A 217 5.83 -28.42 -28.21
C ASN A 217 4.31 -28.57 -28.43
N ALA A 218 3.52 -28.70 -27.36
CA ALA A 218 2.08 -28.81 -27.48
C ALA A 218 1.50 -27.51 -28.04
N LYS A 219 0.45 -27.63 -28.86
CA LYS A 219 -0.28 -26.47 -29.37
C LYS A 219 -1.16 -25.93 -28.26
N THR A 220 -1.04 -24.64 -28.00
CA THR A 220 -1.83 -23.96 -26.97
C THR A 220 -2.78 -22.95 -27.60
N SER A 221 -3.88 -22.69 -26.90
CA SER A 221 -4.82 -21.61 -27.18
C SER A 221 -5.35 -21.05 -25.88
N VAL A 222 -5.92 -19.84 -25.89
CA VAL A 222 -6.56 -19.27 -24.70
C VAL A 222 -8.04 -19.05 -24.99
N GLU A 223 -8.89 -19.66 -24.19
CA GLU A 223 -10.33 -19.45 -24.22
C GLU A 223 -10.71 -18.39 -23.19
N TYR A 224 -11.22 -17.26 -23.68
CA TYR A 224 -11.71 -16.17 -22.87
C TYR A 224 -13.22 -16.26 -22.68
N THR A 225 -13.67 -16.07 -21.45
CA THR A 225 -15.07 -15.89 -21.10
C THR A 225 -15.23 -14.58 -20.34
N ILE A 226 -16.13 -13.71 -20.79
CA ILE A 226 -16.49 -12.47 -20.11
C ILE A 226 -17.93 -12.58 -19.66
N GLU A 227 -18.15 -12.62 -18.34
CA GLU A 227 -19.47 -12.57 -17.72
C GLU A 227 -19.80 -11.13 -17.33
N ALA A 228 -20.87 -10.60 -17.92
CA ALA A 228 -21.41 -9.28 -17.62
C ALA A 228 -22.22 -9.26 -16.32
N PRO A 229 -22.45 -8.06 -15.73
CA PRO A 229 -23.28 -7.94 -14.52
C PRO A 229 -24.69 -8.51 -14.68
N ASP A 230 -25.26 -8.42 -15.88
CA ASP A 230 -26.57 -8.95 -16.25
C ASP A 230 -26.57 -10.45 -16.61
N LYS A 231 -25.44 -11.14 -16.39
CA LYS A 231 -25.20 -12.55 -16.70
C LYS A 231 -25.08 -12.90 -18.18
N THR A 232 -25.00 -11.91 -19.07
CA THR A 232 -24.62 -12.14 -20.47
C THR A 232 -23.18 -12.65 -20.53
N VAL A 233 -22.93 -13.65 -21.39
CA VAL A 233 -21.61 -14.25 -21.56
C VAL A 233 -21.08 -13.99 -22.97
N LEU A 234 -19.92 -13.37 -23.06
CA LEU A 234 -19.15 -13.21 -24.30
C LEU A 234 -17.98 -14.18 -24.28
N LYS A 235 -17.60 -14.69 -25.46
CA LYS A 235 -16.47 -15.63 -25.60
C LYS A 235 -15.58 -15.22 -26.76
N ALA A 236 -14.29 -15.45 -26.59
CA ALA A 236 -13.31 -15.41 -27.68
C ALA A 236 -12.24 -16.46 -27.46
N THR A 237 -11.54 -16.79 -28.54
CA THR A 237 -10.40 -17.71 -28.48
C THR A 237 -9.22 -17.00 -29.13
N ALA A 238 -8.09 -16.99 -28.42
CA ALA A 238 -6.80 -16.65 -28.98
C ALA A 238 -6.08 -17.92 -29.40
N ASP A 239 -5.31 -17.81 -30.48
CA ASP A 239 -4.32 -18.82 -30.83
C ASP A 239 -3.12 -18.78 -29.87
N GLU A 240 -2.01 -19.38 -30.27
CA GLU A 240 -0.81 -19.45 -29.46
C GLU A 240 -0.16 -18.10 -29.13
N ASN A 241 -0.56 -17.02 -29.81
CA ASN A 241 -0.09 -15.66 -29.49
C ASN A 241 -0.80 -15.08 -28.25
N GLY A 242 -1.84 -15.75 -27.73
CA GLY A 242 -2.54 -15.32 -26.52
C GLY A 242 -3.35 -14.04 -26.66
N CYS A 243 -3.52 -13.51 -27.89
CA CYS A 243 -4.21 -12.26 -28.16
C CYS A 243 -5.63 -12.50 -28.71
N ALA A 244 -6.64 -11.90 -28.08
CA ALA A 244 -8.01 -11.90 -28.57
C ALA A 244 -8.65 -10.51 -28.43
N VAL A 245 -9.73 -10.29 -29.19
CA VAL A 245 -10.51 -9.06 -29.16
C VAL A 245 -11.97 -9.42 -28.94
N ILE A 246 -12.63 -8.74 -28.00
CA ILE A 246 -14.08 -8.83 -27.77
C ILE A 246 -14.68 -7.43 -27.80
N ASN A 247 -15.81 -7.27 -28.48
CA ASN A 247 -16.59 -6.04 -28.42
C ASN A 247 -17.76 -6.24 -27.44
N VAL A 248 -17.88 -5.34 -26.48
CA VAL A 248 -19.04 -5.24 -25.59
C VAL A 248 -19.96 -4.15 -26.14
N GLU A 249 -21.07 -4.56 -26.74
CA GLU A 249 -22.12 -3.65 -27.21
C GLU A 249 -23.01 -3.20 -26.04
N ASN A 250 -23.44 -1.94 -26.05
CA ASN A 250 -24.25 -1.35 -24.98
C ASN A 250 -23.68 -1.61 -23.57
N PRO A 251 -22.42 -1.20 -23.33
CA PRO A 251 -21.68 -1.52 -22.11
C PRO A 251 -22.32 -0.89 -20.87
N GLN A 252 -22.33 -1.62 -19.75
CA GLN A 252 -22.64 -1.05 -18.45
C GLN A 252 -21.35 -0.43 -17.89
N LEU A 253 -21.25 0.90 -17.90
CA LEU A 253 -20.05 1.62 -17.48
C LEU A 253 -19.94 1.74 -15.96
N TRP A 254 -18.71 1.58 -15.44
CA TRP A 254 -18.38 1.79 -14.03
C TRP A 254 -18.20 3.29 -13.74
N TYR A 255 -18.80 3.75 -12.65
CA TYR A 255 -18.69 5.14 -12.16
C TYR A 255 -18.29 5.18 -10.69
N PRO A 256 -17.59 6.24 -10.24
CA PRO A 256 -17.27 6.43 -8.84
C PRO A 256 -18.52 6.70 -8.00
N ASN A 257 -18.38 6.54 -6.69
CA ASN A 257 -19.42 6.77 -5.70
C ASN A 257 -20.02 8.17 -5.86
N GLY A 258 -21.35 8.25 -5.89
CA GLY A 258 -22.10 9.48 -6.13
C GLY A 258 -22.30 9.88 -7.61
N TYR A 259 -21.68 9.18 -8.57
CA TYR A 259 -21.78 9.51 -10.01
C TYR A 259 -22.46 8.44 -10.87
N GLY A 260 -22.76 7.27 -10.30
CA GLY A 260 -23.45 6.19 -11.01
C GLY A 260 -23.33 4.86 -10.30
N ALA A 261 -23.64 3.78 -11.02
CA ALA A 261 -23.46 2.42 -10.54
C ALA A 261 -22.03 1.91 -10.79
N GLN A 262 -21.68 0.79 -10.16
CA GLN A 262 -20.37 0.13 -10.25
C GLN A 262 -20.50 -1.26 -10.90
N PRO A 263 -20.98 -1.40 -12.16
CA PRO A 263 -21.00 -2.69 -12.86
C PRO A 263 -19.59 -3.26 -13.00
N LEU A 264 -19.45 -4.54 -12.63
CA LEU A 264 -18.20 -5.28 -12.72
C LEU A 264 -18.38 -6.52 -13.61
N TYR A 265 -17.47 -6.70 -14.56
CA TYR A 265 -17.40 -7.81 -15.48
C TYR A 265 -16.33 -8.79 -15.00
N LYS A 266 -16.61 -10.09 -15.10
CA LYS A 266 -15.66 -11.14 -14.77
C LYS A 266 -15.04 -11.69 -16.04
N VAL A 267 -13.72 -11.58 -16.17
CA VAL A 267 -12.93 -12.10 -17.29
C VAL A 267 -12.17 -13.34 -16.83
N ILE A 268 -12.45 -14.48 -17.46
CA ILE A 268 -11.78 -15.76 -17.22
C ILE A 268 -10.97 -16.09 -18.46
N ALA A 269 -9.69 -16.41 -18.30
CA ALA A 269 -8.82 -16.90 -19.36
C ALA A 269 -8.37 -18.32 -19.03
N ASN A 270 -8.77 -19.28 -19.84
CA ASN A 270 -8.38 -20.68 -19.72
C ASN A 270 -7.33 -21.01 -20.78
N LEU A 271 -6.13 -21.40 -20.34
CA LEU A 271 -5.09 -21.90 -21.22
C LEU A 271 -5.37 -23.35 -21.56
N ILE A 272 -5.60 -23.64 -22.84
CA ILE A 272 -5.93 -24.96 -23.34
C ILE A 272 -4.74 -25.55 -24.09
N SER A 273 -4.42 -26.81 -23.82
CA SER A 273 -3.49 -27.63 -24.61
C SER A 273 -4.13 -28.99 -24.91
N ASP A 274 -4.10 -29.40 -26.18
CA ASP A 274 -4.66 -30.69 -26.63
C ASP A 274 -6.10 -30.97 -26.13
N GLY A 275 -6.91 -29.91 -25.99
CA GLY A 275 -8.30 -29.98 -25.52
C GLY A 275 -8.49 -30.03 -23.99
N VAL A 276 -7.42 -29.90 -23.21
CA VAL A 276 -7.45 -29.88 -21.74
C VAL A 276 -7.04 -28.51 -21.22
N THR A 277 -7.71 -28.02 -20.18
CA THR A 277 -7.33 -26.79 -19.48
C THR A 277 -6.08 -27.04 -18.62
N GLU A 278 -4.97 -26.42 -19.01
CA GLU A 278 -3.68 -26.51 -18.31
C GLU A 278 -3.58 -25.51 -17.16
N ASP A 279 -4.14 -24.31 -17.36
CA ASP A 279 -4.10 -23.22 -16.40
C ASP A 279 -5.29 -22.28 -16.58
N SER A 280 -5.62 -21.51 -15.55
CA SER A 280 -6.75 -20.58 -15.58
C SER A 280 -6.46 -19.37 -14.69
N THR A 281 -6.81 -18.18 -15.20
CA THR A 281 -6.77 -16.95 -14.41
C THR A 281 -8.06 -16.16 -14.55
N GLU A 282 -8.37 -15.38 -13.52
CA GLU A 282 -9.59 -14.61 -13.40
C GLU A 282 -9.25 -13.17 -13.04
N ARG A 283 -9.95 -12.21 -13.67
CA ARG A 283 -9.88 -10.79 -13.34
C ARG A 283 -11.28 -10.20 -13.32
N VAL A 284 -11.53 -9.31 -12.37
CA VAL A 284 -12.74 -8.50 -12.32
C VAL A 284 -12.40 -7.11 -12.85
N ILE A 285 -13.19 -6.60 -13.80
CA ILE A 285 -12.94 -5.29 -14.42
C ILE A 285 -14.20 -4.44 -14.39
N GLY A 286 -14.04 -3.13 -14.26
CA GLY A 286 -15.08 -2.14 -14.58
C GLY A 286 -14.81 -1.57 -15.96
N LEU A 287 -15.85 -1.39 -16.79
CA LEU A 287 -15.72 -0.71 -18.07
C LEU A 287 -15.76 0.79 -17.85
N ARG A 288 -14.62 1.47 -18.00
CA ARG A 288 -14.50 2.93 -17.79
C ARG A 288 -13.29 3.51 -18.49
N THR A 289 -13.37 4.80 -18.82
CA THR A 289 -12.19 5.65 -19.01
C THR A 289 -11.93 6.44 -17.75
N ILE A 290 -10.67 6.52 -17.32
CA ILE A 290 -10.22 7.38 -16.23
C ILE A 290 -8.88 8.00 -16.60
N THR A 291 -8.74 9.31 -16.41
CA THR A 291 -7.48 10.04 -16.59
C THR A 291 -7.49 11.28 -15.72
N VAL A 292 -6.42 12.08 -15.74
CA VAL A 292 -6.33 13.37 -15.03
C VAL A 292 -6.16 14.48 -16.06
N CYS A 293 -7.03 15.49 -15.99
CA CYS A 293 -6.92 16.70 -16.80
C CYS A 293 -5.96 17.68 -16.14
N THR A 294 -4.89 18.04 -16.86
CA THR A 294 -3.89 19.04 -16.47
C THR A 294 -3.83 20.25 -17.40
N ASP A 295 -4.87 20.44 -18.20
CA ASP A 295 -4.96 21.51 -19.19
C ASP A 295 -4.96 22.89 -18.54
N ALA A 296 -4.39 23.86 -19.25
CA ALA A 296 -4.44 25.26 -18.83
C ALA A 296 -5.88 25.80 -18.82
N ASP A 297 -6.17 26.69 -17.87
CA ASP A 297 -7.38 27.50 -17.80
C ASP A 297 -7.08 28.88 -17.19
N GLU A 298 -8.12 29.65 -16.86
CA GLU A 298 -7.96 31.02 -16.31
C GLU A 298 -7.33 31.06 -14.90
N TRP A 299 -7.22 29.91 -14.23
CA TRP A 299 -6.68 29.77 -12.86
C TRP A 299 -5.31 29.08 -12.83
N GLY A 300 -4.66 28.87 -13.98
CA GLY A 300 -3.40 28.12 -14.12
C GLY A 300 -3.60 26.81 -14.87
N ASN A 301 -3.27 25.68 -14.27
CA ASN A 301 -3.50 24.34 -14.84
C ASN A 301 -4.44 23.52 -13.96
N GLN A 302 -5.39 22.86 -14.59
CA GLN A 302 -6.31 21.98 -13.90
C GLN A 302 -5.58 20.82 -13.24
N PHE A 303 -6.26 20.20 -12.27
CA PHE A 303 -5.90 18.86 -11.79
C PHE A 303 -7.20 18.20 -11.34
N ALA A 304 -7.83 17.45 -12.25
CA ALA A 304 -9.12 16.82 -11.99
C ALA A 304 -9.20 15.45 -12.64
N PHE A 305 -9.69 14.45 -11.90
CA PHE A 305 -10.05 13.17 -12.48
C PHE A 305 -11.14 13.36 -13.53
N VAL A 306 -10.97 12.73 -14.69
CA VAL A 306 -11.97 12.68 -15.75
C VAL A 306 -12.40 11.23 -15.92
N VAL A 307 -13.63 10.92 -15.53
CA VAL A 307 -14.19 9.57 -15.62
C VAL A 307 -15.33 9.55 -16.64
N ASN A 308 -15.22 8.68 -17.64
CA ASN A 308 -16.21 8.57 -18.73
C ASN A 308 -16.54 9.94 -19.38
N GLY A 309 -15.52 10.79 -19.51
CA GLY A 309 -15.64 12.15 -20.08
C GLY A 309 -16.12 13.24 -19.10
N GLN A 310 -16.45 12.89 -17.85
CA GLN A 310 -16.91 13.84 -16.83
C GLN A 310 -15.80 14.16 -15.83
N LYS A 311 -15.57 15.45 -15.57
CA LYS A 311 -14.67 15.91 -14.48
C LYS A 311 -15.32 15.62 -13.12
N ILE A 312 -14.57 14.95 -12.25
CA ILE A 312 -14.99 14.53 -10.92
C ILE A 312 -14.29 15.40 -9.89
N PHE A 313 -15.05 16.01 -9.00
CA PHE A 313 -14.50 16.62 -7.79
C PHE A 313 -14.14 15.50 -6.80
N ALA A 314 -12.85 15.30 -6.57
CA ALA A 314 -12.37 14.26 -5.66
C ALA A 314 -12.69 14.63 -4.21
N MET A 315 -13.38 13.74 -3.51
CA MET A 315 -13.73 13.85 -2.10
C MET A 315 -13.21 12.60 -1.42
N GLY A 316 -12.31 12.77 -0.45
CA GLY A 316 -11.52 11.64 0.01
C GLY A 316 -10.58 11.95 1.15
N ALA A 317 -9.70 10.99 1.39
CA ALA A 317 -8.62 11.06 2.36
C ALA A 317 -7.40 10.24 1.91
N ASN A 318 -6.30 10.42 2.64
CA ASN A 318 -5.11 9.58 2.51
C ASN A 318 -5.26 8.32 3.38
N TYR A 319 -5.13 7.16 2.74
CA TYR A 319 -5.06 5.86 3.37
C TYR A 319 -3.63 5.55 3.79
N VAL A 320 -3.48 5.17 5.05
CA VAL A 320 -2.25 4.60 5.63
C VAL A 320 -2.54 3.16 6.07
N PRO A 321 -1.51 2.31 6.27
CA PRO A 321 -1.66 0.97 6.81
C PRO A 321 -2.60 0.88 8.02
N GLU A 322 -3.53 -0.09 8.00
CA GLU A 322 -4.54 -0.21 9.06
C GLU A 322 -3.97 -0.73 10.38
N ASP A 323 -2.77 -1.33 10.40
CA ASP A 323 -2.12 -1.92 11.58
C ASP A 323 -0.62 -2.10 11.34
N ASN A 324 0.22 -2.02 12.39
CA ASN A 324 1.64 -2.37 12.31
C ASN A 324 1.86 -3.90 12.31
N LEU A 325 0.96 -4.66 12.91
CA LEU A 325 1.01 -6.11 12.92
C LEU A 325 0.16 -6.64 11.77
N LEU A 326 0.75 -6.76 10.58
CA LEU A 326 0.03 -7.07 9.33
C LEU A 326 -0.79 -8.37 9.39
N GLY A 327 -0.42 -9.33 10.24
CA GLY A 327 -1.22 -10.53 10.49
C GLY A 327 -2.59 -10.28 11.15
N ARG A 328 -2.90 -9.05 11.59
CA ARG A 328 -4.21 -8.62 12.10
C ARG A 328 -5.12 -8.02 11.01
N LEU A 329 -4.61 -7.87 9.79
CA LEU A 329 -5.40 -7.40 8.65
C LEU A 329 -6.40 -8.48 8.21
N SER A 330 -7.51 -8.04 7.64
CA SER A 330 -8.51 -8.93 7.07
C SER A 330 -9.39 -8.18 6.09
N GLU A 331 -9.91 -8.90 5.10
CA GLU A 331 -10.90 -8.39 4.15
C GLU A 331 -12.07 -7.68 4.84
N LYS A 332 -12.58 -8.26 5.94
CA LYS A 332 -13.68 -7.66 6.72
C LYS A 332 -13.32 -6.29 7.32
N ARG A 333 -12.07 -6.10 7.75
CA ARG A 333 -11.61 -4.83 8.33
C ARG A 333 -11.54 -3.76 7.25
N SER A 334 -10.94 -4.09 6.10
CA SER A 334 -10.87 -3.17 4.97
C SER A 334 -12.23 -2.91 4.33
N GLU A 335 -13.13 -3.90 4.28
CA GLU A 335 -14.50 -3.68 3.77
C GLU A 335 -15.24 -2.70 4.67
N ARG A 336 -15.09 -2.82 5.99
CA ARG A 336 -15.67 -1.85 6.91
C ARG A 336 -15.10 -0.44 6.67
N LEU A 337 -13.79 -0.31 6.54
CA LEU A 337 -13.14 0.99 6.30
C LEU A 337 -13.66 1.64 5.01
N VAL A 338 -13.60 0.93 3.89
CA VAL A 338 -14.01 1.47 2.58
C VAL A 338 -15.53 1.74 2.56
N ALA A 339 -16.34 0.88 3.18
CA ALA A 339 -17.77 1.12 3.29
C ALA A 339 -18.08 2.37 4.13
N ASP A 340 -17.32 2.65 5.20
CA ASP A 340 -17.47 3.85 5.99
C ASP A 340 -17.02 5.10 5.22
N CYS A 341 -15.96 5.01 4.39
CA CYS A 341 -15.60 6.05 3.43
C CYS A 341 -16.72 6.33 2.41
N ALA A 342 -17.29 5.29 1.81
CA ALA A 342 -18.38 5.44 0.85
C ALA A 342 -19.63 6.10 1.48
N LYS A 343 -19.98 5.72 2.73
CA LYS A 343 -21.05 6.37 3.50
C LYS A 343 -20.74 7.83 3.82
N ALA A 344 -19.47 8.18 4.00
CA ALA A 344 -19.01 9.56 4.14
C ALA A 344 -18.98 10.33 2.80
N ASN A 345 -19.53 9.74 1.73
CA ASN A 345 -19.55 10.28 0.36
C ASN A 345 -18.16 10.42 -0.27
N PHE A 346 -17.17 9.67 0.21
CA PHE A 346 -15.88 9.64 -0.47
C PHE A 346 -16.04 8.97 -1.82
N ASN A 347 -15.32 9.48 -2.81
CA ASN A 347 -15.22 8.91 -4.15
C ASN A 347 -13.76 8.68 -4.55
N CYS A 348 -12.80 9.07 -3.71
CA CYS A 348 -11.37 8.90 -3.94
C CYS A 348 -10.65 8.58 -2.62
N ILE A 349 -9.66 7.69 -2.66
CA ILE A 349 -8.71 7.45 -1.58
C ILE A 349 -7.31 7.44 -2.19
N ARG A 350 -6.36 8.09 -1.50
CA ARG A 350 -4.94 8.02 -1.86
C ARG A 350 -4.23 6.98 -1.00
N VAL A 351 -3.72 5.92 -1.61
CA VAL A 351 -2.83 4.96 -0.94
C VAL A 351 -1.44 5.58 -0.86
N TRP A 352 -1.09 6.05 0.33
CA TRP A 352 0.11 6.86 0.58
C TRP A 352 1.41 6.03 0.54
N GLY A 353 2.46 6.59 -0.06
CA GLY A 353 3.67 5.89 -0.47
C GLY A 353 4.65 5.41 0.62
N GLY A 354 4.47 5.71 1.91
CA GLY A 354 5.32 5.12 2.95
C GLY A 354 4.70 3.91 3.65
N GLY A 355 3.53 3.47 3.18
CA GLY A 355 2.90 2.23 3.58
C GLY A 355 3.45 1.02 2.81
N TYR A 356 2.55 0.16 2.38
CA TYR A 356 2.79 -0.97 1.48
C TYR A 356 1.65 -0.97 0.44
N TYR A 357 1.81 -1.66 -0.69
CA TYR A 357 0.70 -1.89 -1.62
C TYR A 357 -0.33 -2.82 -0.96
N PRO A 358 -1.59 -2.40 -0.71
CA PRO A 358 -2.59 -3.25 -0.06
C PRO A 358 -2.81 -4.64 -0.71
N ASP A 359 -3.51 -5.50 0.02
CA ASP A 359 -3.95 -6.80 -0.49
C ASP A 359 -5.02 -6.62 -1.57
N ASP A 360 -5.16 -7.62 -2.45
CA ASP A 360 -6.07 -7.54 -3.61
C ASP A 360 -7.52 -7.23 -3.20
N TYR A 361 -7.97 -7.80 -2.07
CA TYR A 361 -9.32 -7.55 -1.56
C TYR A 361 -9.59 -6.06 -1.29
N PHE A 362 -8.59 -5.25 -0.92
CA PHE A 362 -8.78 -3.81 -0.70
C PHE A 362 -9.22 -3.12 -2.00
N TYR A 363 -8.58 -3.47 -3.12
CA TYR A 363 -8.92 -2.90 -4.42
C TYR A 363 -10.22 -3.48 -4.97
N ASP A 364 -10.50 -4.77 -4.76
CA ASP A 364 -11.80 -5.39 -5.10
C ASP A 364 -12.96 -4.69 -4.37
N ILE A 365 -12.76 -4.34 -3.10
CA ILE A 365 -13.73 -3.57 -2.32
C ILE A 365 -13.85 -2.16 -2.89
N CYS A 366 -12.76 -1.49 -3.23
CA CYS A 366 -12.82 -0.15 -3.85
C CYS A 366 -13.53 -0.17 -5.23
N ASP A 367 -13.33 -1.22 -6.03
CA ASP A 367 -14.05 -1.48 -7.27
C ASP A 367 -15.56 -1.57 -7.01
N LYS A 368 -15.96 -2.33 -5.99
CA LYS A 368 -17.35 -2.55 -5.58
C LYS A 368 -18.02 -1.28 -5.05
N TYR A 369 -17.31 -0.48 -4.25
CA TYR A 369 -17.86 0.72 -3.61
C TYR A 369 -17.69 2.00 -4.44
N GLY A 370 -17.02 1.93 -5.59
CA GLY A 370 -16.86 3.09 -6.47
C GLY A 370 -15.81 4.09 -5.97
N ILE A 371 -14.77 3.63 -5.28
CA ILE A 371 -13.76 4.52 -4.68
C ILE A 371 -12.54 4.56 -5.60
N ILE A 372 -12.26 5.69 -6.25
CA ILE A 372 -11.07 5.89 -7.07
C ILE A 372 -9.82 5.77 -6.20
N ILE A 373 -8.82 5.04 -6.69
CA ILE A 373 -7.52 4.92 -6.05
C ILE A 373 -6.49 5.78 -6.77
N TRP A 374 -5.92 6.72 -6.01
CA TRP A 374 -4.61 7.30 -6.28
C TRP A 374 -3.57 6.38 -5.62
N GLN A 375 -2.77 5.68 -6.42
CA GLN A 375 -1.78 4.73 -5.92
C GLN A 375 -0.37 5.32 -5.98
N ASP A 376 0.20 5.71 -4.84
CA ASP A 376 1.64 5.99 -4.80
C ASP A 376 2.42 4.69 -5.02
N LEU A 377 3.59 4.76 -5.66
CA LEU A 377 4.64 3.75 -5.48
C LEU A 377 5.18 3.89 -4.05
N MET A 378 5.72 2.81 -3.48
CA MET A 378 6.06 2.77 -2.05
C MET A 378 7.36 3.56 -1.69
N PHE A 379 7.36 4.85 -1.99
CA PHE A 379 8.40 5.83 -1.69
C PHE A 379 7.77 7.04 -0.98
N ALA A 380 8.31 7.43 0.17
CA ALA A 380 7.83 8.60 0.88
C ALA A 380 8.94 9.28 1.69
N CYS A 381 9.04 10.60 1.53
CA CYS A 381 9.82 11.52 2.36
C CYS A 381 11.22 10.99 2.73
N ASN A 382 11.93 10.37 1.78
CA ASN A 382 13.24 9.77 1.98
C ASN A 382 14.25 10.31 0.96
N VAL A 383 15.51 9.92 1.12
CA VAL A 383 16.57 10.12 0.13
C VAL A 383 17.10 8.74 -0.24
N TYR A 384 17.24 8.47 -1.53
CA TYR A 384 17.72 7.19 -2.04
C TYR A 384 19.04 7.38 -2.81
N ASP A 385 19.96 6.45 -2.61
CA ASP A 385 21.19 6.33 -3.40
C ASP A 385 20.96 5.34 -4.54
N LEU A 386 20.86 5.84 -5.78
CA LEU A 386 20.67 4.99 -6.94
C LEU A 386 21.98 4.32 -7.33
N ASN A 387 21.94 2.99 -7.42
CA ASN A 387 22.95 2.11 -7.97
C ASN A 387 22.26 0.99 -8.77
N ASP A 388 23.03 0.18 -9.50
CA ASP A 388 22.49 -0.85 -10.40
C ASP A 388 21.59 -1.87 -9.68
N GLU A 389 21.99 -2.33 -8.49
CA GLU A 389 21.19 -3.29 -7.69
C GLU A 389 19.86 -2.67 -7.25
N PHE A 390 19.90 -1.43 -6.77
CA PHE A 390 18.70 -0.71 -6.35
C PHE A 390 17.78 -0.42 -7.54
N GLU A 391 18.33 -0.05 -8.70
CA GLU A 391 17.58 0.18 -9.93
C GLU A 391 16.86 -1.09 -10.39
N GLU A 392 17.58 -2.21 -10.51
CA GLU A 392 16.99 -3.50 -10.88
C GLU A 392 15.86 -3.90 -9.92
N ASN A 393 16.08 -3.67 -8.63
CA ASN A 393 15.13 -4.04 -7.60
C ASN A 393 13.84 -3.21 -7.66
N ILE A 394 13.92 -1.87 -7.71
CA ILE A 394 12.71 -1.02 -7.76
C ILE A 394 11.95 -1.16 -9.09
N LEU A 395 12.65 -1.46 -10.19
CA LEU A 395 12.01 -1.73 -11.47
C LEU A 395 11.24 -3.06 -11.43
N ALA A 396 11.79 -4.08 -10.77
CA ALA A 396 11.09 -5.34 -10.56
C ALA A 396 9.90 -5.19 -9.60
N GLU A 397 10.06 -4.46 -8.48
CA GLU A 397 8.96 -4.10 -7.56
C GLU A 397 7.81 -3.42 -8.31
N THR A 398 8.13 -2.44 -9.14
CA THR A 398 7.15 -1.70 -9.94
C THR A 398 6.45 -2.61 -10.94
N ALA A 399 7.19 -3.49 -11.63
CA ALA A 399 6.61 -4.43 -12.59
C ALA A 399 5.61 -5.38 -11.92
N ASP A 400 5.98 -5.96 -10.77
CA ASP A 400 5.15 -6.90 -10.02
C ASP A 400 3.82 -6.25 -9.63
N ASN A 401 3.88 -5.06 -9.02
CA ASN A 401 2.70 -4.38 -8.50
C ASN A 401 1.83 -3.74 -9.59
N VAL A 402 2.43 -3.19 -10.66
CA VAL A 402 1.65 -2.65 -11.79
C VAL A 402 0.89 -3.77 -12.50
N LYS A 403 1.53 -4.91 -12.76
CA LYS A 403 0.83 -6.07 -13.36
C LYS A 403 -0.32 -6.56 -12.48
N ARG A 404 -0.09 -6.64 -11.17
CA ARG A 404 -1.09 -7.07 -10.19
C ARG A 404 -2.31 -6.14 -10.20
N LEU A 405 -2.09 -4.81 -10.19
CA LEU A 405 -3.14 -3.84 -9.87
C LEU A 405 -3.85 -3.21 -11.08
N ARG A 406 -3.22 -3.15 -12.26
CA ARG A 406 -3.71 -2.39 -13.43
C ARG A 406 -5.11 -2.75 -13.96
N HIS A 407 -5.66 -3.89 -13.53
CA HIS A 407 -6.95 -4.37 -14.00
C HIS A 407 -8.12 -3.81 -13.18
N HIS A 408 -7.87 -3.32 -11.96
CA HIS A 408 -8.91 -2.83 -11.06
C HIS A 408 -9.63 -1.63 -11.65
N ALA A 409 -10.96 -1.62 -11.49
CA ALA A 409 -11.82 -0.55 -11.98
C ALA A 409 -11.45 0.80 -11.33
N CYS A 410 -11.16 0.77 -10.03
CA CYS A 410 -10.91 1.90 -9.17
C CYS A 410 -9.58 2.61 -9.43
N LEU A 411 -8.59 1.94 -10.01
CA LEU A 411 -7.26 2.51 -10.18
C LEU A 411 -7.33 3.73 -11.11
N GLY A 412 -7.14 4.93 -10.55
CA GLY A 412 -7.29 6.20 -11.25
C GLY A 412 -5.97 6.81 -11.70
N LEU A 413 -4.93 6.71 -10.85
CA LEU A 413 -3.58 7.12 -11.22
C LEU A 413 -2.51 6.37 -10.43
N TRP A 414 -1.32 6.30 -11.01
CA TRP A 414 -0.06 5.97 -10.33
C TRP A 414 0.68 7.25 -9.96
N CYS A 415 1.26 7.33 -8.78
CA CYS A 415 2.09 8.45 -8.35
C CYS A 415 3.49 7.96 -7.95
N GLY A 416 4.56 8.67 -8.32
CA GLY A 416 5.92 8.20 -8.11
C GLY A 416 6.35 8.13 -6.64
N ASN A 417 5.92 9.08 -5.81
CA ASN A 417 6.30 9.16 -4.38
C ASN A 417 5.49 10.21 -3.62
N ASN A 418 5.59 10.17 -2.29
CA ASN A 418 5.13 11.23 -1.39
C ASN A 418 6.25 12.22 -1.04
N GLU A 419 6.00 13.50 -1.31
CA GLU A 419 6.70 14.72 -0.88
C GLU A 419 8.19 14.82 -1.22
N MET A 420 8.74 13.92 -2.01
CA MET A 420 10.18 13.95 -2.26
C MET A 420 10.59 15.08 -3.21
N GLU A 421 9.74 15.44 -4.19
CA GLU A 421 10.01 16.60 -5.05
C GLU A 421 10.05 17.89 -4.22
N TRP A 422 8.98 18.10 -3.45
CA TRP A 422 8.82 19.25 -2.59
C TRP A 422 9.89 19.34 -1.52
N GLY A 423 10.28 18.19 -0.96
CA GLY A 423 11.39 18.10 -0.02
C GLY A 423 12.70 18.58 -0.63
N TRP A 424 13.06 18.09 -1.82
CA TRP A 424 14.28 18.52 -2.51
C TRP A 424 14.26 19.98 -2.97
N ALA A 425 13.08 20.57 -3.15
CA ALA A 425 12.92 21.95 -3.52
C ALA A 425 13.01 22.91 -2.32
N THR A 426 12.47 22.53 -1.15
CA THR A 426 12.18 23.50 -0.07
C THR A 426 12.66 23.12 1.32
N TRP A 427 12.90 21.84 1.61
CA TRP A 427 13.18 21.43 2.98
C TRP A 427 14.66 21.65 3.35
N ALA A 428 14.91 22.60 4.25
CA ALA A 428 16.26 22.89 4.76
C ALA A 428 16.99 21.66 5.34
N ARG A 429 16.25 20.64 5.81
CA ARG A 429 16.83 19.38 6.33
C ARG A 429 17.50 18.51 5.25
N LEU A 430 17.25 18.79 3.98
CA LEU A 430 17.93 18.13 2.85
C LEU A 430 19.16 18.92 2.38
N ASP A 431 19.36 20.15 2.87
CA ASP A 431 20.53 20.96 2.52
C ASP A 431 21.84 20.26 2.92
N GLY A 432 22.86 20.39 2.07
CA GLY A 432 24.18 19.78 2.29
C GLY A 432 24.29 18.31 1.90
N HIS A 433 23.20 17.63 1.51
CA HIS A 433 23.30 16.32 0.87
C HIS A 433 24.03 16.42 -0.47
N ARG A 434 24.67 15.32 -0.89
CA ARG A 434 25.43 15.28 -2.15
C ARG A 434 24.52 15.60 -3.33
N PRO A 435 24.96 16.43 -4.29
CA PRO A 435 24.18 16.72 -5.50
C PRO A 435 23.73 15.48 -6.28
N LYS A 436 24.47 14.36 -6.17
CA LYS A 436 24.09 13.06 -6.74
C LYS A 436 22.69 12.63 -6.31
N TYR A 437 22.28 12.80 -5.05
CA TYR A 437 20.98 12.31 -4.57
C TYR A 437 19.80 13.08 -5.15
N LYS A 438 19.97 14.39 -5.38
CA LYS A 438 18.97 15.19 -6.11
C LYS A 438 18.90 14.80 -7.59
N ALA A 439 20.04 14.44 -8.20
CA ALA A 439 20.05 13.92 -9.57
C ALA A 439 19.44 12.51 -9.67
N ASP A 440 19.66 11.66 -8.67
CA ASP A 440 19.10 10.32 -8.61
C ASP A 440 17.58 10.35 -8.40
N TYR A 441 17.05 11.33 -7.67
CA TYR A 441 15.61 11.59 -7.63
C TYR A 441 15.02 11.74 -9.04
N ILE A 442 15.60 12.62 -9.88
CA ILE A 442 15.11 12.84 -11.25
C ILE A 442 15.16 11.53 -12.06
N LYS A 443 16.26 10.77 -11.96
CA LYS A 443 16.38 9.49 -12.67
C LYS A 443 15.30 8.50 -12.22
N ILE A 444 15.09 8.34 -10.92
CA ILE A 444 14.13 7.39 -10.39
C ILE A 444 12.71 7.79 -10.80
N PHE A 445 12.28 9.00 -10.43
CA PHE A 445 10.85 9.36 -10.45
C PHE A 445 10.39 10.06 -11.74
N GLU A 446 11.30 10.63 -12.54
CA GLU A 446 10.94 11.28 -13.80
C GLU A 446 11.38 10.49 -15.04
N MET A 447 12.20 9.46 -14.87
CA MET A 447 12.68 8.64 -16.00
C MET A 447 12.37 7.16 -15.84
N LEU A 448 12.88 6.50 -14.79
CA LEU A 448 12.85 5.04 -14.66
C LEU A 448 11.45 4.53 -14.32
N LEU A 449 10.87 4.98 -13.21
CA LEU A 449 9.58 4.50 -12.73
C LEU A 449 8.40 4.86 -13.68
N PRO A 450 8.29 6.07 -14.25
CA PRO A 450 7.23 6.37 -15.22
C PRO A 450 7.30 5.47 -16.46
N ARG A 451 8.51 5.18 -16.97
CA ARG A 451 8.70 4.26 -18.11
C ARG A 451 8.33 2.83 -17.74
N GLN A 452 8.66 2.42 -16.53
CA GLN A 452 8.34 1.08 -16.04
C GLN A 452 6.84 0.88 -15.83
N VAL A 453 6.14 1.87 -15.26
CA VAL A 453 4.68 1.86 -15.19
C VAL A 453 4.09 1.80 -16.60
N LYS A 454 4.47 2.72 -17.50
CA LYS A 454 3.97 2.77 -18.88
C LYS A 454 4.14 1.45 -19.65
N LYS A 455 5.23 0.71 -19.39
CA LYS A 455 5.48 -0.60 -19.99
C LYS A 455 4.39 -1.62 -19.64
N TYR A 456 3.94 -1.65 -18.39
CA TYR A 456 3.00 -2.66 -17.88
C TYR A 456 1.56 -2.15 -17.76
N ASP A 457 1.35 -0.84 -17.68
CA ASP A 457 0.06 -0.16 -17.69
C ASP A 457 0.19 1.15 -18.48
N ASP A 458 -0.38 1.14 -19.69
CA ASP A 458 -0.33 2.24 -20.65
C ASP A 458 -1.68 3.00 -20.73
N GLN A 459 -2.64 2.67 -19.86
CA GLN A 459 -3.96 3.29 -19.85
C GLN A 459 -4.14 4.22 -18.64
N THR A 460 -3.56 3.87 -17.49
CA THR A 460 -3.66 4.67 -16.27
C THR A 460 -2.72 5.87 -16.29
N PHE A 461 -3.19 7.02 -15.80
CA PHE A 461 -2.39 8.25 -15.71
C PHE A 461 -1.21 8.08 -14.71
N TYR A 462 -0.08 8.72 -14.97
CA TYR A 462 1.09 8.73 -14.08
C TYR A 462 1.41 10.15 -13.61
N TRP A 463 1.58 10.33 -12.31
CA TRP A 463 1.98 11.55 -11.64
C TRP A 463 3.36 11.39 -10.99
N LEU A 464 4.22 12.41 -11.07
CA LEU A 464 5.64 12.27 -10.73
C LEU A 464 5.88 12.19 -9.21
N SER A 465 5.19 13.04 -8.46
CA SER A 465 5.30 13.18 -6.99
C SER A 465 4.01 13.83 -6.46
N SER A 466 3.72 13.65 -5.18
CA SER A 466 2.61 14.33 -4.48
C SER A 466 3.21 15.10 -3.30
N PRO A 467 3.25 16.45 -3.29
CA PRO A 467 2.75 17.33 -4.34
C PRO A 467 3.74 17.46 -5.49
N SER A 468 3.24 17.74 -6.69
CA SER A 468 4.04 18.14 -7.85
C SER A 468 3.33 19.20 -8.67
N SER A 469 4.11 19.92 -9.47
CA SER A 469 3.66 20.91 -10.45
C SER A 469 4.07 20.56 -11.88
N GLY A 470 4.47 19.31 -12.11
CA GLY A 470 4.93 18.80 -13.42
C GLY A 470 6.39 18.36 -13.44
N GLY A 471 7.04 18.25 -12.28
CA GLY A 471 8.41 17.76 -12.15
C GLY A 471 9.48 18.84 -12.21
N SER A 472 10.73 18.39 -12.25
CA SER A 472 11.95 19.21 -12.35
C SER A 472 12.17 20.16 -11.17
N PHE A 473 11.48 19.94 -10.04
CA PHE A 473 11.51 20.83 -8.87
C PHE A 473 10.95 22.23 -9.16
N ASP A 474 10.16 22.40 -10.22
CA ASP A 474 9.52 23.68 -10.55
C ASP A 474 8.29 23.90 -9.67
N GLU A 475 8.46 24.65 -8.58
CA GLU A 475 7.41 25.00 -7.63
C GLU A 475 6.48 23.82 -7.27
N PRO A 476 7.01 22.69 -6.78
CA PRO A 476 6.25 21.43 -6.67
C PRO A 476 5.00 21.49 -5.78
N ASN A 477 4.83 22.54 -4.98
CA ASN A 477 3.66 22.76 -4.13
C ASN A 477 2.94 24.08 -4.49
N ASP A 478 2.89 24.42 -5.78
CA ASP A 478 2.16 25.58 -6.32
C ASP A 478 0.65 25.45 -6.00
N PHE A 479 -0.05 26.59 -5.92
CA PHE A 479 -1.49 26.63 -5.69
C PHE A 479 -2.30 26.58 -6.99
N ASN A 480 -1.70 26.97 -8.11
CA ASN A 480 -2.35 27.19 -9.40
C ASN A 480 -2.06 26.10 -10.43
N ARG A 481 -1.19 25.12 -10.14
CA ARG A 481 -0.98 23.94 -10.99
C ARG A 481 -0.69 22.69 -10.16
N GLY A 482 -1.08 21.53 -10.68
CA GLY A 482 -0.83 20.26 -10.02
C GLY A 482 -1.64 20.06 -8.74
N ASP A 483 -1.09 19.31 -7.80
CA ASP A 483 -1.68 19.04 -6.50
C ASP A 483 -0.89 19.70 -5.35
N ASN A 484 -1.55 19.90 -4.20
CA ASN A 484 -1.00 20.65 -3.08
C ASN A 484 -1.11 19.92 -1.75
N HIS A 485 -0.04 20.00 -0.96
CA HIS A 485 0.02 19.61 0.44
C HIS A 485 0.05 20.86 1.31
N TYR A 486 -1.09 21.21 1.91
CA TYR A 486 -1.23 22.43 2.69
C TYR A 486 -1.17 22.17 4.20
N TRP A 487 0.06 22.21 4.73
CA TRP A 487 0.35 21.88 6.12
C TRP A 487 0.51 23.09 7.06
N GLU A 488 0.42 24.33 6.57
CA GLU A 488 0.67 25.54 7.36
C GLU A 488 -0.24 25.68 8.59
N VAL A 489 -1.50 25.25 8.50
CA VAL A 489 -2.42 25.23 9.65
C VAL A 489 -1.90 24.37 10.79
N TRP A 490 -1.43 23.16 10.50
CA TRP A 490 -0.94 22.27 11.56
C TRP A 490 0.53 22.48 11.90
N HIS A 491 1.42 22.46 10.91
CA HIS A 491 2.86 22.52 11.14
C HIS A 491 3.35 23.91 11.55
N SER A 492 2.74 24.98 11.02
CA SER A 492 3.13 26.38 11.29
C SER A 492 2.20 27.12 12.25
N ASN A 493 1.25 26.42 12.89
CA ASN A 493 0.29 26.99 13.84
C ASN A 493 -0.58 28.13 13.26
N LYS A 494 -0.93 28.08 11.97
CA LYS A 494 -1.87 29.04 11.35
C LYS A 494 -3.32 28.75 11.73
N PRO A 495 -4.17 29.77 11.96
CA PRO A 495 -5.57 29.55 12.33
C PRO A 495 -6.36 28.81 11.22
N PHE A 496 -7.45 28.12 11.56
CA PHE A 496 -8.28 27.41 10.57
C PHE A 496 -8.86 28.30 9.47
N THR A 497 -9.05 29.60 9.76
CA THR A 497 -9.53 30.57 8.77
C THR A 497 -8.61 30.68 7.56
N GLU A 498 -7.33 30.35 7.73
CA GLU A 498 -6.32 30.35 6.67
C GLU A 498 -6.71 29.44 5.50
N TYR A 499 -7.38 28.29 5.76
CA TYR A 499 -7.85 27.41 4.67
C TYR A 499 -8.78 28.10 3.66
N ARG A 500 -9.42 29.22 4.04
CA ARG A 500 -10.33 29.98 3.18
C ARG A 500 -9.62 30.93 2.23
N ASP A 501 -8.34 31.19 2.47
CA ASP A 501 -7.56 32.15 1.69
C ASP A 501 -6.93 31.49 0.44
N PHE A 502 -7.00 30.16 0.33
CA PHE A 502 -6.39 29.38 -0.74
C PHE A 502 -7.42 28.64 -1.59
N HIS A 503 -7.19 28.61 -2.89
CA HIS A 503 -8.00 27.91 -3.88
C HIS A 503 -7.11 26.95 -4.67
N PHE A 504 -6.79 25.81 -4.07
CA PHE A 504 -5.93 24.81 -4.70
C PHE A 504 -6.61 24.20 -5.93
N ARG A 505 -5.81 23.88 -6.96
CA ARG A 505 -6.30 23.08 -8.10
C ARG A 505 -6.73 21.69 -7.68
N PHE A 506 -5.96 21.09 -6.77
CA PHE A 506 -6.28 19.86 -6.05
C PHE A 506 -5.53 19.86 -4.72
N CYS A 507 -6.21 19.57 -3.61
CA CYS A 507 -5.57 19.42 -2.31
C CYS A 507 -5.46 17.93 -1.98
N SER A 508 -4.26 17.37 -2.17
CA SER A 508 -3.95 15.96 -1.93
C SER A 508 -3.61 15.69 -0.48
N GLU A 509 -3.11 16.69 0.27
CA GLU A 509 -2.97 16.61 1.72
C GLU A 509 -3.30 17.94 2.42
N PHE A 510 -4.00 17.82 3.54
CA PHE A 510 -4.10 18.80 4.61
C PHE A 510 -4.61 18.06 5.85
N GLY A 511 -4.48 18.64 7.04
CA GLY A 511 -4.96 17.96 8.23
C GLY A 511 -4.74 18.68 9.54
N PHE A 512 -5.25 18.07 10.59
CA PHE A 512 -5.12 18.54 11.97
C PHE A 512 -5.23 17.33 12.90
N GLN A 513 -4.39 17.22 13.94
CA GLN A 513 -4.44 16.07 14.84
C GLN A 513 -5.51 16.22 15.93
N SER A 514 -6.01 15.08 16.41
CA SER A 514 -6.81 14.97 17.63
C SER A 514 -6.38 13.73 18.42
N PHE A 515 -6.73 13.70 19.71
CA PHE A 515 -6.70 12.45 20.46
C PHE A 515 -7.84 11.53 20.02
N PRO A 516 -7.67 10.21 20.12
CA PRO A 516 -8.74 9.28 19.79
C PRO A 516 -9.83 9.29 20.86
N HIS A 517 -10.97 8.66 20.57
CA HIS A 517 -12.08 8.54 21.50
C HIS A 517 -11.66 7.84 22.81
N LYS A 518 -12.34 8.16 23.92
CA LYS A 518 -12.03 7.61 25.26
C LYS A 518 -11.86 6.09 25.28
N LYS A 519 -12.71 5.35 24.56
CA LYS A 519 -12.62 3.89 24.45
C LYS A 519 -11.26 3.40 23.92
N THR A 520 -10.63 4.17 23.06
CA THR A 520 -9.27 3.91 22.55
C THR A 520 -8.21 4.35 23.56
N LEU A 521 -8.40 5.49 24.25
CA LEU A 521 -7.50 5.85 25.37
C LEU A 521 -7.47 4.75 26.44
N ASP A 522 -8.63 4.17 26.75
CA ASP A 522 -8.77 3.05 27.69
C ASP A 522 -8.02 1.79 27.23
N SER A 523 -7.77 1.61 25.91
CA SER A 523 -7.12 0.41 25.39
C SER A 523 -5.60 0.44 25.45
N PHE A 524 -4.97 1.61 25.63
CA PHE A 524 -3.50 1.73 25.72
C PHE A 524 -2.99 2.37 27.01
N SER A 525 -3.88 2.89 27.88
CA SER A 525 -3.49 3.66 29.06
C SER A 525 -4.27 3.29 30.32
N MET A 526 -3.61 3.37 31.47
CA MET A 526 -4.24 3.30 32.79
C MET A 526 -4.74 4.68 33.23
N PRO A 527 -5.69 4.80 34.18
CA PRO A 527 -6.17 6.10 34.66
C PRO A 527 -5.07 7.07 35.10
N GLN A 528 -4.02 6.58 35.77
CA GLN A 528 -2.88 7.41 36.20
C GLN A 528 -2.01 7.92 35.05
N ASP A 529 -2.11 7.32 33.87
CA ASP A 529 -1.37 7.74 32.68
C ASP A 529 -2.06 8.90 31.94
N ARG A 530 -3.30 9.24 32.32
CA ARG A 530 -4.17 10.19 31.61
C ARG A 530 -3.89 11.64 31.98
N ASN A 531 -2.63 12.00 31.78
CA ASN A 531 -2.19 13.36 31.62
C ASN A 531 -1.58 13.45 30.22
N ILE A 532 -1.97 14.45 29.44
CA ILE A 532 -1.51 14.66 28.07
C ILE A 532 0.03 14.69 27.90
N PHE A 533 0.76 15.09 28.95
CA PHE A 533 2.23 15.12 28.98
C PHE A 533 2.83 13.98 29.83
N SER A 534 2.04 12.96 30.17
CA SER A 534 2.57 11.76 30.80
C SER A 534 3.49 11.01 29.83
N GLU A 535 4.38 10.19 30.36
CA GLU A 535 5.25 9.33 29.56
C GLU A 535 4.47 8.49 28.54
N VAL A 536 3.30 7.95 28.93
CA VAL A 536 2.45 7.11 28.08
C VAL A 536 1.72 7.90 27.00
N MET A 537 1.26 9.12 27.30
CA MET A 537 0.60 9.95 26.28
C MET A 537 1.62 10.53 25.29
N GLU A 538 2.80 10.93 25.77
CA GLU A 538 3.91 11.35 24.93
C GLU A 538 4.47 10.20 24.09
N SER A 539 4.52 8.97 24.61
CA SER A 539 4.96 7.82 23.80
C SER A 539 4.02 7.56 22.62
N HIS A 540 2.73 7.90 22.73
CA HIS A 540 1.73 7.76 21.67
C HIS A 540 1.59 9.02 20.79
N GLN A 541 2.28 10.11 21.12
CA GLN A 541 2.37 11.30 20.28
C GLN A 541 3.68 11.24 19.46
N LYS A 542 3.55 11.06 18.16
CA LYS A 542 4.71 10.84 17.27
C LYS A 542 5.16 12.08 16.50
N ASN A 543 4.37 13.15 16.52
CA ASN A 543 4.72 14.45 15.96
C ASN A 543 5.24 15.37 17.08
N GLY A 544 6.49 15.83 16.95
CA GLY A 544 7.13 16.68 17.95
C GLY A 544 6.33 17.97 18.20
N LEU A 545 6.17 18.34 19.48
CA LEU A 545 5.40 19.50 19.96
C LEU A 545 3.88 19.44 19.72
N ALA A 546 3.34 18.38 19.11
CA ALA A 546 1.92 18.32 18.74
C ALA A 546 0.96 18.44 19.93
N ASN A 547 1.27 17.84 21.08
CA ASN A 547 0.44 18.00 22.30
C ASN A 547 0.37 19.47 22.75
N THR A 548 1.48 20.21 22.65
CA THR A 548 1.53 21.64 22.93
C THR A 548 0.69 22.43 21.92
N LYS A 549 0.75 22.06 20.64
CA LYS A 549 -0.06 22.69 19.58
C LYS A 549 -1.55 22.46 19.82
N ILE A 550 -1.98 21.23 20.07
CA ILE A 550 -3.38 20.90 20.38
C ILE A 550 -3.89 21.78 21.52
N PHE A 551 -3.12 21.92 22.60
CA PHE A 551 -3.49 22.83 23.69
C PHE A 551 -3.60 24.29 23.27
N SER A 552 -2.65 24.78 22.49
CA SER A 552 -2.68 26.16 21.97
C SER A 552 -3.90 26.42 21.09
N TYR A 553 -4.34 25.44 20.30
CA TYR A 553 -5.57 25.56 19.54
C TYR A 553 -6.79 25.49 20.46
N ILE A 554 -6.85 24.54 21.40
CA ILE A 554 -7.98 24.44 22.34
C ILE A 554 -8.17 25.77 23.08
N SER A 555 -7.10 26.41 23.57
CA SER A 555 -7.21 27.69 24.29
C SER A 555 -7.66 28.86 23.41
N GLY A 556 -7.48 28.77 22.09
CA GLY A 556 -7.94 29.77 21.13
C GLY A 556 -9.44 29.68 20.78
N TYR A 557 -10.06 28.50 20.90
CA TYR A 557 -11.44 28.27 20.45
C TYR A 557 -12.40 27.81 21.56
N TYR A 558 -11.90 27.23 22.65
CA TYR A 558 -12.70 26.62 23.71
C TYR A 558 -12.20 26.99 25.10
N LYS A 559 -13.04 26.73 26.12
CA LYS A 559 -12.63 26.80 27.52
C LYS A 559 -11.64 25.68 27.83
N TYR A 560 -10.75 25.92 28.80
CA TYR A 560 -9.77 24.92 29.23
C TYR A 560 -10.44 23.62 29.69
N PRO A 561 -10.01 22.46 29.16
CA PRO A 561 -10.54 21.16 29.58
C PRO A 561 -10.06 20.80 30.99
N LYS A 562 -10.91 20.11 31.75
CA LYS A 562 -10.65 19.73 33.16
C LYS A 562 -9.83 18.45 33.32
N ASP A 563 -9.85 17.57 32.33
CA ASP A 563 -9.22 16.25 32.35
C ASP A 563 -8.94 15.74 30.92
N MET A 564 -8.28 14.59 30.81
CA MET A 564 -7.90 13.99 29.53
C MET A 564 -9.09 13.56 28.67
N ASP A 565 -10.20 13.13 29.28
CA ASP A 565 -11.39 12.72 28.53
C ASP A 565 -12.01 13.94 27.84
N ASN A 566 -12.03 15.10 28.51
CA ASN A 566 -12.44 16.37 27.91
C ASN A 566 -11.45 16.87 26.87
N ILE A 567 -10.13 16.71 27.08
CA ILE A 567 -9.12 17.01 26.04
C ILE A 567 -9.41 16.18 24.79
N ALA A 568 -9.67 14.88 24.95
CA ALA A 568 -9.90 13.97 23.84
C ALA A 568 -11.14 14.35 23.04
N TYR A 569 -12.26 14.58 23.73
CA TYR A 569 -13.49 15.05 23.10
C TYR A 569 -13.31 16.38 22.39
N ILE A 570 -12.78 17.41 23.08
CA ILE A 570 -12.64 18.75 22.51
C ILE A 570 -11.65 18.74 21.33
N SER A 571 -10.57 17.96 21.39
CA SER A 571 -9.62 17.86 20.27
C SER A 571 -10.25 17.28 19.00
N GLN A 572 -11.22 16.35 19.13
CA GLN A 572 -11.98 15.84 17.98
C GLN A 572 -12.97 16.88 17.45
N ILE A 573 -13.68 17.58 18.34
CA ILE A 573 -14.56 18.69 17.92
C ILE A 573 -13.76 19.81 17.25
N LEU A 574 -12.54 20.08 17.73
CA LEU A 574 -11.61 21.04 17.14
C LEU A 574 -11.16 20.59 15.74
N GLN A 575 -10.81 19.32 15.56
CA GLN A 575 -10.47 18.73 14.27
C GLN A 575 -11.65 18.79 13.28
N LEU A 576 -12.87 18.51 13.72
CA LEU A 576 -14.10 18.66 12.92
C LEU A 576 -14.41 20.15 12.64
N GLY A 577 -14.15 21.00 13.62
CA GLY A 577 -14.41 22.44 13.65
C GLY A 577 -13.53 23.26 12.72
N THR A 578 -12.57 22.63 12.04
CA THR A 578 -11.96 23.14 10.80
C THR A 578 -13.00 23.64 9.79
N ASN A 579 -14.25 23.16 9.87
CA ASN A 579 -15.37 23.56 9.01
C ASN A 579 -16.49 24.38 9.70
N VAL A 580 -16.43 24.68 11.00
CA VAL A 580 -17.57 25.28 11.74
C VAL A 580 -17.20 26.65 12.31
N LEU A 581 -18.02 27.66 11.95
CA LEU A 581 -17.88 29.07 12.31
C LEU A 581 -17.70 29.29 13.83
N PRO A 582 -16.80 30.20 14.26
CA PRO A 582 -16.98 30.89 15.52
C PRO A 582 -18.23 31.79 15.39
N GLY A 583 -19.37 31.29 15.86
CA GLY A 583 -20.67 31.98 15.79
C GLY A 583 -21.89 31.06 15.64
N ASN A 584 -21.70 29.80 15.21
CA ASN A 584 -22.78 28.81 15.07
C ASN A 584 -22.60 27.59 15.99
N ILE A 585 -21.83 27.70 17.06
CA ILE A 585 -21.90 26.72 18.15
C ILE A 585 -23.25 26.99 18.86
N PRO A 586 -24.20 26.03 18.91
CA PRO A 586 -25.34 26.19 19.78
C PRO A 586 -24.79 26.36 21.20
N VAL A 587 -25.06 27.52 21.80
CA VAL A 587 -24.69 27.82 23.20
C VAL A 587 -25.62 27.07 24.17
N GLU A 588 -25.96 25.82 23.85
CA GLU A 588 -26.75 24.93 24.69
C GLU A 588 -26.04 23.59 24.81
N THR A 589 -24.85 23.60 25.41
CA THR A 589 -24.29 22.41 26.08
C THR A 589 -24.72 22.37 27.55
N GLU A 590 -26.02 22.54 27.80
CA GLU A 590 -26.66 22.16 29.08
C GLU A 590 -27.43 20.83 29.00
N ALA A 591 -27.61 20.25 27.82
CA ALA A 591 -28.23 18.93 27.69
C ALA A 591 -27.16 17.89 27.32
N ILE A 592 -26.57 17.23 28.32
CA ILE A 592 -26.06 15.83 28.39
C ILE A 592 -25.33 15.68 29.75
N PHE A 593 -26.02 16.04 30.84
CA PHE A 593 -25.62 15.70 32.21
C PHE A 593 -26.83 15.16 32.97
N GLU A 594 -27.54 14.21 32.37
CA GLU A 594 -28.42 13.30 33.13
C GLU A 594 -28.26 11.90 32.54
N ILE A 595 -27.27 11.16 33.08
CA ILE A 595 -27.36 9.71 33.18
C ILE A 595 -27.40 9.46 34.68
N GLU A 596 -28.57 9.01 35.13
CA GLU A 596 -28.88 8.66 36.52
C GLU A 596 -27.94 7.58 37.08
N ALA A 597 -27.91 7.56 38.41
CA ALA A 597 -27.09 6.80 39.36
C ALA A 597 -26.78 5.33 39.05
#